data_AF-A0A7V1JJS1-F1
#
_entry.id   AF-A0A7V1JJS1-F1
#
_cell.length_a   1.000
_cell.length_b   1.000
_cell.length_c   1.000
_cell.angle_alpha   90.00
_cell.angle_beta   90.00
_cell.angle_gamma   90.00
#
_symmetry.space_group_name_H-M   'P 1'
#
loop_
_entity.id
_entity.type
_entity.pdbx_description
1 polymer ?
#
loop_
_entity_poly.entity_id
_entity_poly.type
_entity_poly.pdbx_seq_one_letter_code
_entity_poly.pdbx_strand_id
1 'polypeptide(L)' 'MAIKFPSDEWIKELSRQLNASKTYERSAKDWEGDFIFIVEPDDAYPETAYLFLALYHGKSPDAAMLTSRDER' A
#
# COMPACT_ATOMS: atom_id res chain seq x y z
N MET A 1 10.05 9.09 13.59
CA MET A 1 8.95 10.00 13.23
C MET A 1 7.81 9.14 12.72
N ALA A 2 6.57 9.35 13.15
CA ALA A 2 5.45 8.57 12.65
C ALA A 2 4.99 9.15 11.31
N ILE A 3 4.86 8.31 10.28
CA ILE A 3 4.33 8.71 8.97
C ILE A 3 2.80 8.74 9.07
N LYS A 4 2.18 9.82 8.61
CA LYS A 4 0.72 10.01 8.74
C LYS A 4 -0.03 9.08 7.80
N PHE A 5 -1.05 8.41 8.32
CA PHE A 5 -2.01 7.66 7.51
C PHE A 5 -3.30 8.48 7.34
N PRO A 6 -3.97 8.40 6.17
CA PRO A 6 -3.44 7.89 4.90
C PRO A 6 -2.53 8.93 4.22
N SER A 7 -1.44 8.48 3.58
CA SER A 7 -0.59 9.35 2.73
C SER A 7 0.27 8.53 1.76
N ASP A 8 0.77 9.21 0.71
CA ASP A 8 1.73 8.62 -0.24
C ASP A 8 3.01 8.12 0.42
N GLU A 9 3.55 8.89 1.38
CA GLU A 9 4.74 8.48 2.13
C GLU A 9 4.48 7.20 2.93
N TRP A 10 3.27 7.04 3.49
CA TRP A 10 2.91 5.88 4.30
C TRP A 10 2.86 4.60 3.46
N ILE A 11 2.22 4.63 2.29
CA ILE A 11 2.09 3.42 1.46
C ILE A 11 3.44 3.02 0.85
N LYS A 12 4.30 4.00 0.52
CA LYS A 12 5.68 3.76 0.09
C LYS A 12 6.54 3.16 1.19
N GLU A 13 6.38 3.62 2.43
CA GLU A 13 7.06 3.01 3.57
C GLU A 13 6.57 1.58 3.83
N LEU A 14 5.27 1.29 3.67
CA LEU A 14 4.76 -0.07 3.74
C LEU A 14 5.45 -0.97 2.70
N SER A 15 5.47 -0.56 1.42
CA SER A 15 6.15 -1.29 0.35
C SER A 15 7.63 -1.55 0.67
N ARG A 16 8.35 -0.53 1.17
CA ARG A 16 9.75 -0.65 1.59
C ARG A 16 9.93 -1.70 2.70
N GLN A 17 9.05 -1.72 3.71
CA GLN A 17 9.11 -2.69 4.80
C GLN A 17 8.78 -4.11 4.33
N LEU A 18 7.82 -4.29 3.43
CA LEU A 18 7.51 -5.58 2.81
C LEU A 18 8.74 -6.13 2.07
N ASN A 19 9.40 -5.30 1.27
CA ASN A 19 10.60 -5.67 0.53
C ASN A 19 11.81 -6.01 1.44
N ALA A 20 11.89 -5.43 2.64
CA ALA A 20 12.92 -5.74 3.63
C ALA A 20 12.60 -7.00 4.47
N SER A 21 11.38 -7.53 4.41
CA SER A 21 10.92 -8.62 5.27
C SER A 21 11.10 -9.99 4.60
N LYS A 22 12.08 -10.76 5.08
CA LYS A 22 12.26 -12.17 4.68
C LYS A 22 11.07 -13.05 5.01
N THR A 23 10.30 -12.70 6.04
CA THR A 23 9.10 -13.46 6.41
C THR A 23 7.98 -13.21 5.41
N TYR A 24 7.76 -11.94 5.03
CA TYR A 24 6.79 -11.59 4.00
C TYR A 24 7.15 -12.25 2.66
N GLU A 25 8.42 -12.13 2.25
CA GLU A 25 8.91 -12.71 0.99
C GLU A 25 8.61 -14.21 0.89
N ARG A 26 8.81 -14.97 1.97
CA ARG A 26 8.50 -16.41 1.99
C ARG A 26 7.00 -16.70 2.00
N SER A 27 6.22 -15.93 2.75
CA SER A 27 4.78 -16.16 2.90
C SER A 27 3.98 -15.79 1.65
N ALA A 28 4.43 -14.78 0.91
CA ALA A 28 3.77 -14.28 -0.29
C ALA A 28 4.47 -14.69 -1.60
N LYS A 29 5.35 -15.71 -1.55
CA LYS A 29 6.19 -16.13 -2.70
C LYS A 29 5.41 -16.52 -3.96
N ASP A 30 4.19 -17.03 -3.81
CA ASP A 30 3.33 -17.46 -4.92
C ASP A 30 2.17 -16.48 -5.16
N TRP A 31 2.18 -15.32 -4.49
CA TRP A 31 1.15 -14.29 -4.64
C TRP A 31 1.39 -13.48 -5.90
N GLU A 32 0.31 -13.28 -6.67
CA GLU A 32 0.25 -12.37 -7.81
C GLU A 32 -1.03 -11.55 -7.70
N GLY A 33 -0.91 -10.23 -7.65
CA GLY A 33 -2.06 -9.33 -7.67
C GLY A 33 -1.84 -8.08 -6.84
N ASP A 34 -2.45 -6.99 -7.31
CA ASP A 34 -2.30 -5.69 -6.68
C ASP A 34 -3.51 -5.38 -5.78
N PHE A 35 -3.29 -4.52 -4.79
CA PHE A 35 -4.33 -4.00 -3.93
C PHE A 35 -4.54 -2.51 -4.15
N ILE A 36 -5.80 -2.08 -4.06
CA ILE A 36 -6.15 -0.70 -3.76
C ILE A 36 -6.86 -0.72 -2.41
N PHE A 37 -6.23 -0.12 -1.40
CA PHE A 37 -6.90 0.15 -0.14
C PHE A 37 -7.80 1.38 -0.32
N ILE A 38 -9.09 1.22 0.00
CA ILE A 38 -10.05 2.32 0.05
C ILE A 38 -10.20 2.71 1.52
N VAL A 39 -9.71 3.90 1.85
CA VAL A 39 -9.82 4.47 3.20
C VAL A 39 -11.07 5.34 3.21
N GLU A 40 -12.11 4.85 3.87
CA GLU A 40 -13.38 5.57 4.02
C GLU A 40 -13.24 6.72 5.03
N PRO A 41 -13.99 7.80 4.86
CA PRO A 41 -13.92 8.94 5.75
C PRO A 41 -14.41 8.62 7.16
N ASP A 42 -13.78 9.24 8.16
CA ASP A 42 -14.14 9.17 9.58
C ASP A 42 -13.92 10.53 10.29
N ASP A 43 -14.03 10.54 11.62
CA ASP A 43 -13.86 11.74 12.44
C ASP A 43 -12.44 12.35 12.35
N ALA A 44 -11.42 11.55 12.02
CA ALA A 44 -10.03 11.97 11.93
C ALA A 44 -9.60 12.31 10.48
N TYR A 45 -10.28 11.75 9.48
CA TYR A 45 -9.98 11.93 8.07
C TYR A 45 -11.28 12.06 7.25
N PRO A 46 -11.68 13.27 6.83
CA PRO A 46 -13.01 13.52 6.26
C PRO A 46 -13.16 13.16 4.76
N GLU A 47 -12.09 12.72 4.10
CA GLU A 47 -12.06 12.44 2.67
C GLU A 47 -11.85 10.94 2.41
N THR A 48 -12.25 10.43 1.24
CA THR A 48 -11.85 9.09 0.82
C THR A 48 -10.43 9.14 0.25
N ALA A 49 -9.55 8.23 0.68
CA ALA A 49 -8.22 8.06 0.10
C ALA A 49 -8.07 6.69 -0.55
N TYR A 50 -7.25 6.63 -1.60
CA TYR A 50 -6.94 5.41 -2.36
C TYR A 50 -5.44 5.15 -2.30
N LEU A 51 -5.04 3.99 -1.80
CA LEU A 51 -3.63 3.62 -1.70
C LEU A 51 -3.38 2.36 -2.53
N PHE A 52 -2.60 2.50 -3.59
CA PHE A 52 -2.17 1.41 -4.45
C PHE A 52 -0.96 0.69 -3.87
N LEU A 53 -0.98 -0.63 -3.94
CA LEU A 53 0.13 -1.50 -3.56
C LEU A 53 0.25 -2.64 -4.56
N ALA A 54 1.28 -2.60 -5.39
CA ALA A 54 1.61 -3.70 -6.28
C ALA A 54 2.30 -4.81 -5.48
N LEU A 55 1.92 -6.07 -5.71
CA LEU A 55 2.52 -7.22 -5.05
C LEU A 55 2.76 -8.38 -6.03
N TYR A 56 3.99 -8.90 -5.99
CA TYR A 56 4.40 -9.98 -6.87
C TYR A 56 5.49 -10.83 -6.23
N HIS A 57 5.24 -12.13 -6.10
CA HIS A 57 6.19 -13.16 -5.63
C HIS A 57 7.00 -12.74 -4.39
N GLY A 58 6.31 -12.26 -3.36
CA GLY A 58 6.94 -11.87 -2.10
C GLY A 58 7.62 -10.49 -2.11
N LYS A 59 7.39 -9.70 -3.15
CA LYS A 59 7.87 -8.31 -3.28
C LYS A 59 6.72 -7.34 -3.45
N SER A 60 7.00 -6.07 -3.18
CA SER A 60 6.14 -4.96 -3.52
C SER A 60 6.87 -4.05 -4.51
N PRO A 61 6.70 -4.24 -5.83
CA PRO A 61 7.46 -3.48 -6.82
C PRO A 61 7.06 -2.00 -6.89
N ASP A 62 5.83 -1.65 -6.51
CA ASP A 62 5.33 -0.28 -6.58
C ASP A 62 4.28 0.01 -5.49
N ALA A 63 4.16 1.28 -5.13
CA ALA A 63 3.19 1.80 -4.18
C ALA A 63 3.00 3.32 -4.36
N ALA A 64 1.75 3.75 -4.38
CA ALA A 64 1.40 5.15 -4.58
C ALA A 64 0.04 5.50 -3.97
N MET A 65 -0.15 6.77 -3.60
CA MET A 65 -1.49 7.31 -3.36
C MET A 65 -2.12 7.68 -4.71
N LEU A 66 -3.34 7.21 -4.95
CA LEU A 66 -4.11 7.50 -6.16
C LEU A 66 -5.08 8.66 -5.92
N THR A 67 -5.44 9.36 -6.99
CA THR A 67 -6.50 10.38 -7.03
C THR A 67 -7.90 9.75 -7.06
N SER A 68 -8.03 8.52 -7.57
CA SER A 68 -9.30 7.79 -7.61
C SER A 68 -9.09 6.28 -7.69
N ARG A 69 -10.17 5.51 -7.45
CA ARG A 69 -10.15 4.04 -7.56
C ARG A 69 -9.80 3.53 -8.96
N ASP A 70 -10.19 4.26 -10.00
CA ASP A 70 -10.10 3.81 -11.39
C ASP A 70 -8.85 4.34 -12.11
N GLU A 71 -7.94 5.01 -11.39
CA GLU A 71 -6.65 5.44 -11.90
C GLU A 71 -5.80 4.22 -12.28
N ARG A 72 -5.23 4.24 -13.49
CA ARG A 72 -4.45 3.13 -14.10
C ARG A 72 -3.03 3.55 -14.39
#